data_AF-A0A7C5QK17-F1
#
_entry.id   AF-A0A7C5QK17-F1
#
_cell.length_a   1.000
_cell.length_b   1.000
_cell.length_c   1.000
_cell.angle_alpha   90.00
_cell.angle_beta   90.00
_cell.angle_gamma   90.00
#
_symmetry.space_group_name_H-M   'P 1'
#
loop_
_entity.id
_entity.type
_entity.pdbx_description
1 polymer ?
#
loop_
_entity_poly.entity_id
_entity_poly.type
_entity_poly.pdbx_seq_one_letter_code
_entity_poly.pdbx_strand_id
1 'polypeptide(L)'
;MNSKTVYFLSLFLLVVLGCQTPEGQTDRTATGALAGGALGAATGAIIGGTRGEAGAGAAIGGALGALAGGLIGRGMDSQQRETLSRQSPQTYQRIEQGQPLGLADIKALSKAGISDEVIISQIRNSRTVYRLTTAEIIDLKDSGVSQKVIDFMINTQSLYPSAPPPRY
;
A
#
# COMPACT_ATOMS: atom_id res chain seq x y z
N MET A 1 24.12 32.92 6.22
CA MET A 1 23.55 31.68 5.64
C MET A 1 24.09 31.56 4.23
N ASN A 2 24.84 30.51 3.93
CA ASN A 2 25.69 30.45 2.74
C ASN A 2 24.86 29.94 1.55
N SER A 3 25.05 30.48 0.34
CA SER A 3 24.25 30.07 -0.83
C SER A 3 24.30 28.57 -1.10
N LYS A 4 25.45 27.93 -0.85
CA LYS A 4 25.63 26.47 -0.94
C LYS A 4 24.74 25.69 0.03
N THR A 5 24.54 26.19 1.25
CA THR A 5 23.67 25.55 2.26
C THR A 5 22.20 25.64 1.86
N VAL A 6 21.79 26.75 1.23
CA VAL A 6 20.41 26.94 0.73
C VAL A 6 20.11 25.99 -0.44
N TYR A 7 21.06 25.79 -1.37
CA TYR A 7 20.88 24.81 -2.45
C TYR A 7 20.81 23.37 -1.94
N PHE A 8 21.65 22.99 -0.97
CA PHE A 8 21.64 21.64 -0.42
C PHE A 8 20.32 21.33 0.31
N LEU A 9 19.80 22.31 1.06
CA LEU A 9 18.54 22.19 1.79
C LEU A 9 17.32 22.16 0.85
N SER A 10 17.36 22.94 -0.24
CA SER A 10 16.34 22.93 -1.29
C SER A 10 16.31 21.60 -2.08
N LEU A 11 17.47 21.06 -2.42
CA LEU A 11 17.59 19.76 -3.10
C LEU A 11 17.08 18.61 -2.22
N PHE A 12 17.41 18.63 -0.92
CA PHE A 12 16.93 17.65 0.04
C PHE A 12 15.40 17.68 0.18
N LEU A 13 14.81 18.88 0.24
CA LEU A 13 13.35 19.07 0.32
C LEU A 13 12.62 18.53 -0.92
N LEU A 14 13.20 18.70 -2.12
CA LEU A 14 12.67 18.17 -3.37
C LEU A 14 12.70 16.63 -3.44
N VAL A 15 13.75 16.01 -2.90
CA VAL A 15 13.87 14.55 -2.82
C VAL A 15 12.83 13.96 -1.85
N VAL A 16 12.56 14.62 -0.73
CA VAL A 16 11.55 14.18 0.25
C VAL A 16 10.13 14.27 -0.31
N LEU A 17 9.83 15.25 -1.16
CA LEU A 17 8.52 15.41 -1.80
C LEU A 17 8.33 14.51 -3.04
N GLY A 18 9.42 13.97 -3.59
CA GLY A 18 9.43 13.13 -4.80
C GLY A 18 9.31 11.61 -4.55
N CYS A 19 9.19 11.15 -3.31
CA CYS A 19 8.95 9.74 -3.00
C CYS A 19 7.50 9.33 -3.29
N GLN A 20 7.05 9.40 -4.55
CA GLN A 20 5.92 8.61 -5.01
C GLN A 20 6.43 7.20 -5.33
N THR A 21 6.30 6.29 -4.36
CA THR A 21 6.61 4.87 -4.53
C THR A 21 5.68 4.24 -5.56
N PRO A 22 6.19 3.38 -6.47
CA PRO A 22 5.37 2.74 -7.50
C PRO A 22 4.32 1.83 -6.89
N GLU A 23 3.07 2.05 -7.28
CA GLU A 23 1.92 1.24 -6.93
C GLU A 23 1.97 -0.09 -7.69
N GLY A 24 2.34 -1.17 -7.00
CA GLY A 24 2.36 -2.50 -7.60
C GLY A 24 2.62 -3.59 -6.57
N GLN A 25 1.52 -4.17 -6.05
CA GLN A 25 1.43 -5.37 -5.20
C GLN A 25 1.95 -5.29 -3.75
N THR A 26 0.96 -5.32 -2.84
CA THR A 26 0.84 -6.03 -1.55
C THR A 26 2.00 -6.05 -0.54
N ASP A 27 1.60 -5.80 0.71
CA ASP A 27 2.39 -5.84 1.96
C ASP A 27 3.46 -4.76 2.10
N ARG A 28 3.35 -3.95 3.18
CA ARG A 28 4.31 -2.87 3.48
C ARG A 28 5.72 -3.40 3.65
N THR A 29 5.85 -4.66 4.03
CA THR A 29 7.10 -5.42 4.03
C THR A 29 7.77 -5.45 2.65
N ALA A 30 7.05 -5.84 1.60
CA ALA A 30 7.58 -5.92 0.25
C ALA A 30 7.84 -4.51 -0.31
N THR A 31 6.91 -3.57 -0.10
CA THR A 31 7.10 -2.17 -0.51
C THR A 31 8.31 -1.54 0.17
N GLY A 32 8.47 -1.75 1.48
CA GLY A 32 9.61 -1.27 2.25
C GLY A 32 10.93 -1.87 1.77
N ALA A 33 10.95 -3.18 1.50
CA ALA A 33 12.13 -3.85 0.96
C ALA A 33 12.48 -3.37 -0.46
N LEU A 34 11.51 -3.20 -1.33
CA LEU A 34 11.73 -2.70 -2.69
C LEU A 34 12.20 -1.25 -2.68
N ALA A 35 11.53 -0.36 -1.94
CA ALA A 35 11.91 1.05 -1.84
C ALA A 35 13.28 1.21 -1.19
N GLY A 36 13.51 0.56 -0.05
CA GLY A 36 14.80 0.57 0.64
C GLY A 36 15.91 -0.02 -0.23
N GLY A 37 15.63 -1.10 -0.95
CA GLY A 37 16.57 -1.74 -1.87
C GLY A 37 16.90 -0.88 -3.09
N ALA A 38 15.92 -0.25 -3.72
CA ALA A 38 16.15 0.64 -4.86
C ALA A 38 16.98 1.87 -4.46
N LEU A 39 16.62 2.50 -3.34
CA LEU A 39 17.36 3.65 -2.79
C LEU A 39 18.78 3.26 -2.36
N GLY A 40 18.92 2.12 -1.69
CA GLY A 40 20.20 1.57 -1.28
C GLY A 40 21.09 1.21 -2.45
N ALA A 41 20.52 0.64 -3.52
CA ALA A 41 21.24 0.28 -4.73
C ALA A 41 21.70 1.51 -5.51
N ALA A 42 20.84 2.53 -5.68
CA ALA A 42 21.22 3.77 -6.34
C ALA A 42 22.37 4.48 -5.59
N THR A 43 22.25 4.59 -4.27
CA THR A 43 23.28 5.20 -3.42
C THR A 43 24.58 4.38 -3.45
N GLY A 44 24.46 3.05 -3.35
CA GLY A 44 25.58 2.13 -3.41
C GLY A 44 26.30 2.15 -4.76
N ALA A 45 25.57 2.30 -5.87
CA ALA A 45 26.13 2.42 -7.20
C ALA A 45 26.98 3.69 -7.37
N ILE A 46 26.50 4.82 -6.84
CA ILE A 46 27.23 6.10 -6.88
C ILE A 46 28.54 5.97 -6.11
N ILE A 47 28.50 5.40 -4.91
CA ILE A 47 29.70 5.24 -4.06
C ILE A 47 30.67 4.22 -4.69
N GLY A 48 30.19 3.04 -5.08
CA GLY A 48 30.99 2.00 -5.73
C GLY A 48 31.55 2.45 -7.09
N GLY A 49 30.83 3.32 -7.80
CA GLY A 49 31.25 3.88 -9.09
C GLY A 49 32.53 4.69 -9.01
N THR A 50 32.82 5.32 -7.87
CA THR A 50 34.09 6.04 -7.66
C THR A 50 35.33 5.12 -7.67
N ARG A 51 35.12 3.81 -7.47
CA ARG A 51 36.17 2.79 -7.44
C ARG A 51 36.11 1.82 -8.64
N GLY A 52 35.23 2.09 -9.61
CA GLY A 52 34.99 1.18 -10.74
C GLY A 52 34.11 -0.02 -10.41
N GLU A 53 33.52 -0.06 -9.20
CA GLU A 53 32.74 -1.18 -8.67
C GLU A 53 31.27 -0.78 -8.43
N ALA A 54 30.67 -0.05 -9.38
CA ALA A 54 29.29 0.42 -9.27
C ALA A 54 28.30 -0.74 -9.03
N GLY A 55 28.48 -1.87 -9.72
CA GLY A 55 27.63 -3.05 -9.56
C GLY A 55 27.73 -3.69 -8.17
N ALA A 56 28.94 -3.80 -7.62
CA ALA A 56 29.15 -4.35 -6.28
C ALA A 56 28.55 -3.41 -5.21
N GLY A 57 28.78 -2.10 -5.34
CA GLY A 57 28.19 -1.10 -4.46
C GLY A 57 26.67 -1.11 -4.50
N ALA A 58 26.07 -1.23 -5.69
CA ALA A 58 24.64 -1.34 -5.88
C ALA A 58 24.05 -2.60 -5.22
N ALA A 59 24.70 -3.75 -5.40
CA ALA A 59 24.24 -5.01 -4.82
C ALA A 59 24.27 -4.98 -3.29
N ILE A 60 25.36 -4.46 -2.69
CA ILE A 60 25.50 -4.37 -1.23
C ILE A 60 24.49 -3.37 -0.65
N GLY A 61 24.44 -2.17 -1.22
CA GLY A 61 23.51 -1.13 -0.77
C GLY A 61 22.06 -1.56 -0.94
N GLY A 62 21.74 -2.22 -2.04
CA GLY A 62 20.40 -2.75 -2.31
C GLY A 62 20.00 -3.87 -1.35
N ALA A 63 20.89 -4.82 -1.06
CA ALA A 63 20.60 -5.88 -0.11
C ALA A 63 20.34 -5.33 1.30
N LEU A 64 21.22 -4.43 1.79
CA LEU A 64 21.06 -3.82 3.11
C LEU A 64 19.80 -2.96 3.21
N GLY A 65 19.55 -2.14 2.18
CA GLY A 65 18.36 -1.31 2.11
C GLY A 65 17.07 -2.12 2.07
N ALA A 66 17.07 -3.24 1.34
CA ALA A 66 15.91 -4.12 1.27
C ALA A 66 15.64 -4.84 2.60
N LEU A 67 16.69 -5.31 3.28
CA LEU A 67 16.55 -5.93 4.60
C LEU A 67 16.00 -4.94 5.63
N ALA A 68 16.58 -3.73 5.70
CA ALA A 68 16.13 -2.70 6.62
C ALA A 68 14.68 -2.27 6.32
N GLY A 69 14.37 -1.98 5.06
CA GLY A 69 13.03 -1.59 4.64
C GLY A 69 11.98 -2.68 4.86
N GLY A 70 12.34 -3.94 4.65
CA GLY A 70 11.45 -5.08 4.90
C GLY A 70 11.18 -5.31 6.39
N LEU A 71 12.17 -5.10 7.26
CA LEU A 71 11.99 -5.18 8.71
C LEU A 71 11.05 -4.08 9.23
N ILE A 72 11.24 -2.84 8.76
CA ILE A 72 10.38 -1.71 9.12
C ILE A 72 8.95 -1.94 8.64
N GLY A 73 8.79 -2.41 7.39
CA GLY A 73 7.49 -2.77 6.83
C GLY A 73 6.71 -3.75 7.69
N ARG A 74 7.37 -4.81 8.17
CA ARG A 74 6.75 -5.81 9.07
C ARG A 74 6.22 -5.21 10.38
N GLY A 75 6.96 -4.28 10.98
CA GLY A 75 6.54 -3.62 12.23
C GLY A 75 5.30 -2.73 12.04
N MET A 76 5.20 -2.04 10.91
CA MET A 76 4.02 -1.24 10.59
C MET A 76 2.79 -2.13 10.35
N ASP A 77 2.96 -3.25 9.65
CA ASP A 77 1.87 -4.20 9.39
C ASP A 77 1.25 -4.71 10.70
N SER A 78 2.06 -5.01 11.73
CA SER A 78 1.55 -5.40 13.05
C SER A 78 0.77 -4.29 13.74
N GLN A 79 1.26 -3.05 13.71
CA GLN A 79 0.61 -1.93 14.36
C GLN A 79 -0.77 -1.63 13.75
N GLN A 80 -0.89 -1.72 12.43
CA GLN A 80 -2.16 -1.54 11.74
C GLN A 80 -3.16 -2.64 12.07
N ARG A 81 -2.71 -3.89 12.16
CA ARG A 81 -3.56 -5.02 12.58
C ARG A 81 -4.07 -4.85 14.00
N GLU A 82 -3.22 -4.41 14.92
CA GLU A 82 -3.61 -4.10 16.31
C GLU A 82 -4.61 -2.94 16.37
N THR A 83 -4.38 -1.89 15.58
CA THR A 83 -5.28 -0.74 15.53
C THR A 83 -6.66 -1.15 15.00
N LEU A 84 -6.69 -1.92 13.91
CA LEU A 84 -7.93 -2.43 13.34
C LEU A 84 -8.67 -3.39 14.28
N SER A 85 -7.96 -4.29 14.97
CA SER A 85 -8.58 -5.21 15.92
C SER A 85 -9.17 -4.49 17.14
N ARG A 86 -8.54 -3.39 17.59
CA ARG A 86 -9.04 -2.55 18.68
C ARG A 86 -10.23 -1.69 18.26
N GLN A 87 -10.17 -1.08 17.08
CA GLN A 87 -11.21 -0.16 16.60
C GLN A 87 -12.41 -0.87 15.98
N SER A 88 -12.20 -2.03 15.36
CA SER A 88 -13.22 -2.74 14.58
C SER A 88 -13.01 -4.26 14.66
N PRO A 89 -13.28 -4.88 15.82
CA PRO A 89 -13.04 -6.31 16.04
C PRO A 89 -13.88 -7.19 15.10
N GLN A 90 -15.08 -6.72 14.72
CA GLN A 90 -15.95 -7.42 13.77
C GLN A 90 -15.33 -7.47 12.37
N THR A 91 -14.80 -6.34 11.89
CA THR A 91 -14.10 -6.26 10.59
C THR A 91 -12.86 -7.13 10.59
N TYR A 92 -12.09 -7.12 11.68
CA TYR A 92 -10.91 -7.97 11.84
C TYR A 92 -11.27 -9.47 11.70
N GLN A 93 -12.29 -9.93 12.42
CA GLN A 93 -12.76 -11.32 12.35
C GLN A 93 -13.27 -11.71 10.96
N ARG A 94 -14.00 -10.82 10.27
CA ARG A 94 -14.47 -11.08 8.90
C ARG A 94 -13.32 -11.31 7.94
N ILE A 95 -12.27 -10.49 8.03
CA ILE A 95 -11.08 -10.62 7.18
C ILE A 95 -10.35 -11.93 7.46
N GLU A 96 -10.14 -12.29 8.73
CA GLU A 96 -9.48 -13.56 9.09
C GLU A 96 -10.28 -14.78 8.64
N GLN A 97 -11.61 -14.70 8.67
CA GLN A 97 -12.50 -15.78 8.26
C GLN A 97 -12.81 -15.77 6.74
N GLY A 98 -12.24 -14.83 5.98
CA GLY A 98 -12.52 -14.66 4.55
C GLY A 98 -13.99 -14.37 4.24
N GLN A 99 -14.72 -13.78 5.18
CA GLN A 99 -16.13 -13.46 5.04
C GLN A 99 -16.33 -12.27 4.08
N PRO A 100 -17.55 -12.14 3.50
CA PRO A 100 -17.90 -10.97 2.72
C PRO A 100 -17.75 -9.68 3.54
N LEU A 101 -17.09 -8.69 2.93
CA LEU A 101 -16.86 -7.39 3.54
C LEU A 101 -18.01 -6.44 3.18
N GLY A 102 -18.56 -5.75 4.17
CA GLY A 102 -19.57 -4.73 3.98
C GLY A 102 -18.96 -3.34 3.80
N LEU A 103 -19.80 -2.35 3.46
CA LEU A 103 -19.35 -0.95 3.33
C LEU A 103 -18.75 -0.42 4.64
N ALA A 104 -19.28 -0.84 5.80
CA ALA A 104 -18.74 -0.48 7.10
C ALA A 104 -17.30 -1.01 7.31
N ASP A 105 -17.01 -2.20 6.81
CA ASP A 105 -15.68 -2.81 6.89
C ASP A 105 -14.68 -2.03 6.03
N ILE A 106 -15.07 -1.63 4.82
CA ILE A 106 -14.23 -0.81 3.93
C ILE A 106 -13.92 0.54 4.57
N LYS A 107 -14.91 1.18 5.19
CA LYS A 107 -14.74 2.43 5.95
C LYS A 107 -13.79 2.24 7.14
N ALA A 108 -13.93 1.14 7.89
CA ALA A 108 -13.06 0.83 9.02
C ALA A 108 -11.60 0.62 8.58
N LEU A 109 -11.38 -0.11 7.48
CA LEU A 109 -10.06 -0.32 6.91
C LEU A 109 -9.39 0.99 6.49
N SER A 110 -10.12 1.85 5.79
CA SER A 110 -9.63 3.16 5.39
C SER A 110 -9.29 4.04 6.61
N LYS A 111 -10.17 4.08 7.62
CA LYS A 111 -9.94 4.84 8.86
C LYS A 111 -8.76 4.30 9.69
N ALA A 112 -8.49 3.00 9.63
CA ALA A 112 -7.31 2.38 10.23
C ALA A 112 -6.01 2.67 9.44
N GLY A 113 -6.09 3.43 8.34
CA GLY A 113 -4.94 3.80 7.51
C GLY A 113 -4.41 2.65 6.63
N ILE A 114 -5.18 1.58 6.46
CA ILE A 114 -4.82 0.48 5.57
C ILE A 114 -4.76 1.02 4.13
N SER A 115 -3.74 0.62 3.37
CA SER A 115 -3.55 1.13 2.00
C SER A 115 -4.59 0.59 1.03
N ASP A 116 -4.89 1.39 0.00
CA ASP A 116 -5.86 1.10 -1.05
C ASP A 116 -5.66 -0.27 -1.69
N GLU A 117 -4.41 -0.65 -1.99
CA GLU A 117 -4.06 -1.94 -2.59
C GLU A 117 -4.43 -3.11 -1.69
N VAL A 118 -4.25 -2.96 -0.38
CA VAL A 118 -4.60 -3.99 0.60
C VAL A 118 -6.12 -4.07 0.70
N ILE A 119 -6.83 -2.95 0.78
CA ILE A 119 -8.31 -2.92 0.78
C ILE A 119 -8.86 -3.60 -0.47
N ILE A 120 -8.36 -3.23 -1.66
CA ILE A 120 -8.71 -3.83 -2.95
C ILE A 120 -8.41 -5.34 -2.97
N SER A 121 -7.26 -5.75 -2.44
CA SER A 121 -6.90 -7.16 -2.32
C SER A 121 -7.88 -7.93 -1.42
N GLN A 122 -8.31 -7.33 -0.30
CA GLN A 122 -9.28 -7.97 0.59
C GLN A 122 -10.65 -8.09 -0.06
N ILE A 123 -11.11 -7.06 -0.78
CA ILE A 123 -12.34 -7.13 -1.60
C ILE A 123 -12.26 -8.27 -2.63
N ARG A 124 -11.11 -8.39 -3.31
CA ARG A 124 -10.87 -9.43 -4.31
C ARG A 124 -10.91 -10.83 -3.68
N ASN A 125 -10.29 -10.98 -2.51
CA ASN A 125 -10.21 -12.25 -1.79
C ASN A 125 -11.58 -12.67 -1.22
N SER A 126 -12.36 -11.73 -0.69
CA SER A 126 -13.71 -11.98 -0.19
C SER A 126 -14.74 -12.22 -1.29
N ARG A 127 -14.38 -11.96 -2.56
CA ARG A 127 -15.24 -12.09 -3.76
C ARG A 127 -16.60 -11.40 -3.60
N THR A 128 -16.62 -10.29 -2.86
CA THR A 128 -17.85 -9.57 -2.57
C THR A 128 -18.22 -8.70 -3.77
N VAL A 129 -19.46 -8.81 -4.25
CA VAL A 129 -20.00 -7.97 -5.31
C VAL A 129 -20.77 -6.82 -4.69
N TYR A 130 -20.35 -5.59 -4.95
CA TYR A 130 -21.01 -4.40 -4.41
C TYR A 130 -21.99 -3.80 -5.40
N ARG A 131 -23.13 -3.34 -4.89
CA ARG A 131 -24.11 -2.53 -5.62
C ARG A 131 -24.25 -1.19 -4.92
N LEU A 132 -23.42 -0.24 -5.36
CA LEU A 132 -23.35 1.08 -4.74
C LEU A 132 -24.36 2.04 -5.37
N THR A 133 -25.10 2.76 -4.53
CA THR A 133 -25.87 3.95 -4.89
C THR A 133 -24.99 5.20 -4.83
N THR A 134 -25.42 6.30 -5.44
CA THR A 134 -24.70 7.58 -5.38
C THR A 134 -24.51 8.07 -3.93
N ALA A 135 -25.51 7.88 -3.06
CA ALA A 135 -25.42 8.26 -1.65
C ALA A 135 -24.34 7.44 -0.91
N GLU A 136 -24.23 6.14 -1.19
CA GLU A 136 -23.20 5.28 -0.59
C GLU A 136 -21.79 5.62 -1.10
N ILE A 137 -21.66 6.01 -2.37
CA ILE A 137 -20.37 6.49 -2.92
C ILE A 137 -19.91 7.76 -2.18
N ILE A 138 -20.84 8.70 -1.94
CA ILE A 138 -20.55 9.92 -1.18
C ILE A 138 -20.17 9.57 0.26
N ASP A 139 -20.93 8.71 0.93
CA ASP A 139 -20.65 8.28 2.31
C ASP A 139 -19.28 7.58 2.46
N LEU A 140 -18.89 6.75 1.48
CA LEU A 140 -17.57 6.14 1.42
C LEU A 140 -16.47 7.21 1.31
N LYS A 141 -16.63 8.16 0.38
CA LYS A 141 -15.68 9.24 0.16
C LYS A 141 -15.54 10.14 1.39
N ASP A 142 -16.65 10.55 1.98
CA ASP A 142 -16.70 11.38 3.19
C ASP A 142 -16.09 10.66 4.41
N SER A 143 -16.14 9.33 4.41
CA SER A 143 -15.50 8.48 5.42
C SER A 143 -14.00 8.28 5.21
N GLY A 144 -13.41 8.86 4.16
CA GLY A 144 -11.98 8.81 3.86
C GLY A 144 -11.57 7.70 2.88
N VAL A 145 -12.52 6.94 2.33
CA VAL A 145 -12.22 5.89 1.34
C VAL A 145 -11.78 6.55 0.03
N SER A 146 -10.66 6.09 -0.53
CA SER A 146 -10.10 6.68 -1.74
C SER A 146 -10.95 6.36 -2.98
N GLN A 147 -10.80 7.20 -4.02
CA GLN A 147 -11.49 6.94 -5.29
C GLN A 147 -11.02 5.66 -5.97
N LYS A 148 -9.75 5.29 -5.81
CA LYS A 148 -9.22 4.02 -6.35
C LYS A 148 -9.97 2.81 -5.81
N VAL A 149 -10.27 2.80 -4.50
CA VAL A 149 -11.05 1.73 -3.87
C VAL A 149 -12.51 1.78 -4.30
N ILE A 150 -13.12 2.96 -4.34
CA ILE A 150 -14.52 3.15 -4.77
C ILE A 150 -14.72 2.69 -6.22
N ASP A 151 -13.85 3.10 -7.14
CA ASP A 151 -13.88 2.70 -8.54
C ASP A 151 -13.75 1.19 -8.68
N PHE A 152 -12.88 0.57 -7.87
CA PHE A 152 -12.77 -0.89 -7.83
C PHE A 152 -14.08 -1.54 -7.36
N MET A 153 -14.70 -1.04 -6.30
CA MET A 153 -15.98 -1.55 -5.78
C MET A 153 -17.10 -1.44 -6.82
N ILE A 154 -17.21 -0.33 -7.54
CA ILE A 154 -18.19 -0.14 -8.63
C ILE A 154 -17.99 -1.20 -9.72
N ASN A 155 -16.74 -1.53 -10.05
CA ASN A 155 -16.41 -2.51 -11.08
C ASN A 155 -16.46 -3.97 -10.62
N THR A 156 -16.71 -4.28 -9.33
CA THR A 156 -16.77 -5.68 -8.88
C THR A 156 -17.84 -6.52 -9.61
N GLN A 157 -18.94 -5.90 -10.04
CA GLN A 157 -20.02 -6.57 -10.78
C GLN A 157 -19.58 -7.10 -12.14
N SER A 158 -18.64 -6.44 -12.81
CA SER A 158 -18.12 -6.88 -14.10
C SER A 158 -17.01 -7.93 -13.96
N LEU A 159 -16.29 -7.93 -12.82
CA LEU A 159 -15.21 -8.87 -12.53
C LEU A 159 -15.70 -10.25 -12.07
N TYR A 160 -16.89 -10.32 -11.44
CA TYR A 160 -17.47 -11.56 -10.92
C TYR A 160 -18.92 -11.76 -11.41
N PRO A 161 -19.13 -12.09 -12.70
CA PRO A 161 -20.46 -12.40 -13.20
C PRO A 161 -21.03 -13.64 -12.48
N SER A 162 -22.26 -13.53 -11.98
CA SER A 162 -23.00 -14.65 -11.40
C SER A 162 -23.15 -15.77 -12.44
N ALA A 163 -22.82 -17.00 -12.04
CA ALA A 163 -22.90 -18.18 -12.91
C ALA A 163 -24.30 -18.31 -13.55
N PRO A 164 -24.39 -18.72 -14.83
CA PRO A 164 -25.68 -18.94 -15.47
C PRO A 164 -26.49 -19.96 -14.66
N PRO A 165 -27.83 -19.78 -14.54
CA PRO A 165 -28.66 -20.71 -13.80
C PRO A 165 -28.51 -22.14 -14.37
N PRO A 166 -28.52 -23.18 -13.52
CA PRO A 166 -28.47 -24.56 -13.99
C PRO A 166 -29.64 -24.79 -14.95
N ARG A 167 -29.34 -25.28 -16.16
CA ARG A 167 -30.37 -25.74 -17.09
C ARG A 167 -30.87 -27.09 -16.57
N TYR A 168 -32.07 -27.09 -16.01
CA TYR A 168 -32.82 -28.30 -15.66
C TYR A 168 -33.71 -28.71 -16.83
#